data_AF-A0A8J6HTS0-F1
#
_entry.id   AF-A0A8J6HTS0-F1
#
_cell.length_a   1.000
_cell.length_b   1.000
_cell.length_c   1.000
_cell.angle_alpha   90.00
_cell.angle_beta   90.00
_cell.angle_gamma   90.00
#
_symmetry.space_group_name_H-M   'P 1'
#
loop_
_entity.id
_entity.type
_entity.pdbx_description
1 polymer ?
#
loop_
_entity_poly.entity_id
_entity_poly.type
_entity_poly.pdbx_seq_one_letter_code
_entity_poly.pdbx_strand_id
1 'polypeptide(L)' 'PGFCPHPLLGILILPQTEAGKLWLEDYDYIDSDMKIGPVIVPEKISSFVREGWTAYLELGRKNKRWYITGSGNVYPN' A
#
# COMPACT_ATOMS: atom_id res chain seq x y z
N PRO A 1 -16.78 21.51 -4.85
CA PRO A 1 -16.75 20.33 -3.93
C PRO A 1 -15.56 19.43 -4.29
N GLY A 2 -14.40 19.76 -3.71
CA GLY A 2 -13.17 19.03 -3.94
C GLY A 2 -13.30 17.61 -3.40
N PHE A 3 -12.99 16.63 -4.25
CA PHE A 3 -12.77 15.26 -3.84
C PHE A 3 -11.58 15.28 -2.86
N CYS A 4 -11.85 15.32 -1.55
CA CYS A 4 -10.86 14.94 -0.56
C CYS A 4 -10.70 13.42 -0.71
N PRO A 5 -9.57 12.91 -1.22
CA PRO A 5 -9.35 11.48 -1.18
C PRO A 5 -9.24 11.13 0.30
N HIS A 6 -10.25 10.48 0.84
CA HIS A 6 -10.14 9.92 2.19
C HIS A 6 -8.88 9.06 2.22
N PRO A 7 -8.01 9.21 3.24
CA PRO A 7 -6.89 8.30 3.42
C PRO A 7 -7.47 6.88 3.53
N LEU A 8 -6.94 5.97 2.71
CA LEU A 8 -7.24 4.55 2.89
C LEU A 8 -6.43 4.10 4.10
N LEU A 9 -7.13 3.84 5.20
CA LEU A 9 -6.57 3.32 6.43
C LEU A 9 -7.00 1.87 6.55
N GLY A 10 -6.08 0.93 6.36
CA GLY A 10 -6.44 -0.48 6.28
C GLY A 10 -5.26 -1.43 6.42
N ILE A 11 -5.60 -2.71 6.59
CA ILE A 11 -4.65 -3.81 6.48
C ILE A 11 -4.49 -4.08 4.99
N LEU A 12 -3.27 -3.93 4.48
CA LEU A 12 -2.98 -4.12 3.06
C LEU A 12 -2.09 -5.35 2.87
N ILE A 13 -2.45 -6.17 1.90
CA ILE A 13 -1.65 -7.27 1.41
C ILE A 13 -0.66 -6.70 0.41
N LEU A 14 0.58 -7.20 0.43
CA LEU A 14 1.60 -6.92 -0.56
C LEU A 14 1.61 -8.06 -1.59
N PRO A 15 0.73 -8.08 -2.59
CA PRO A 15 0.72 -9.12 -3.63
C PRO A 15 1.99 -9.12 -4.46
N GLN A 16 2.62 -7.95 -4.64
CA GLN A 16 3.80 -7.79 -5.47
C GLN A 16 4.72 -6.68 -4.94
N THR A 17 6.03 -6.95 -4.93
CA THR A 17 7.05 -6.01 -4.49
C THR A 17 8.17 -5.93 -5.54
N GLU A 18 8.50 -4.72 -6.00
CA GLU A 18 9.66 -4.44 -6.87
C GLU A 18 10.55 -3.39 -6.19
N ALA A 19 11.83 -3.32 -6.56
CA ALA A 19 12.74 -2.31 -6.04
C ALA A 19 12.18 -0.89 -6.25
N GLY A 20 11.80 -0.25 -5.14
CA GLY A 20 11.21 1.09 -5.12
C GLY A 20 9.72 1.18 -5.47
N LYS A 21 9.01 0.06 -5.69
CA LYS A 21 7.57 0.03 -6.00
C LYS A 21 6.84 -1.08 -5.25
N LEU A 22 5.73 -0.72 -4.62
CA LEU A 22 4.84 -1.69 -3.97
C LEU A 22 3.46 -1.64 -4.60
N TRP A 23 2.88 -2.80 -4.81
CA TRP A 23 1.45 -2.95 -5.08
C TRP A 23 0.80 -3.46 -3.82
N LEU A 24 -0.33 -2.85 -3.48
CA LEU A 24 -1.07 -3.10 -2.26
C LEU A 24 -2.49 -3.48 -2.65
N GLU A 25 -3.02 -4.52 -2.03
CA GLU A 25 -4.42 -4.92 -2.13
C GLU A 25 -5.06 -4.79 -0.76
N ASP A 26 -6.31 -4.34 -0.73
CA ASP A 26 -7.03 -4.20 0.53
C ASP A 26 -7.48 -5.58 1.03
N TYR A 27 -7.16 -5.91 2.28
CA TYR A 27 -7.46 -7.23 2.86
C TYR A 27 -8.97 -7.43 3.09
N ASP A 28 -9.72 -6.36 3.38
CA ASP A 28 -11.17 -6.44 3.63
C ASP A 28 -11.94 -6.52 2.29
N TYR A 29 -11.39 -5.88 1.26
CA TYR A 29 -11.92 -5.85 -0.09
C TYR A 29 -11.17 -6.78 -1.06
N ILE A 30 -10.82 -8.00 -0.64
CA ILE A 30 -10.16 -9.02 -1.48
C ILE A 30 -10.93 -9.32 -2.80
N ASP A 31 -12.25 -9.10 -2.82
CA ASP A 31 -13.09 -9.27 -4.03
C ASP A 31 -13.17 -8.01 -4.91
N SER A 32 -12.60 -6.89 -4.45
CA SER A 32 -12.51 -5.67 -5.23
C SER A 32 -11.21 -5.70 -6.03
N ASP A 33 -11.31 -5.53 -7.35
CA ASP A 33 -10.18 -5.36 -8.29
C ASP A 33 -9.32 -4.10 -7.99
N MET A 34 -9.45 -3.54 -6.79
CA MET A 34 -8.82 -2.33 -6.33
C MET A 34 -7.36 -2.59 -5.93
N LYS A 35 -6.53 -2.79 -6.95
CA LYS A 35 -5.06 -2.81 -6.81
C LYS A 35 -4.56 -1.39 -6.60
N ILE A 36 -4.04 -1.12 -5.40
CA ILE A 36 -3.45 0.15 -5.01
C ILE A 36 -1.96 0.12 -5.32
N GLY A 37 -1.58 0.61 -6.50
CA GLY A 37 -0.19 0.67 -6.90
C GLY A 37 0.01 1.24 -8.31
N PRO A 38 1.26 1.51 -8.72
CA PRO A 38 2.49 1.35 -7.93
C PRO A 38 2.69 2.50 -6.92
N VAL A 39 2.91 2.15 -5.65
CA VAL A 39 3.33 3.09 -4.60
C VAL A 39 4.84 3.19 -4.62
N ILE A 40 5.37 4.38 -4.86
CA ILE A 40 6.81 4.63 -4.85
C ILE A 40 7.28 4.65 -3.40
N VAL A 41 8.18 3.74 -3.07
CA VAL A 41 8.81 3.65 -1.74
C VAL A 41 10.33 3.71 -1.90
N PRO A 42 11.07 4.11 -0.86
CA PRO A 42 12.51 3.96 -0.87
C PRO A 42 12.91 2.48 -0.94
N GLU A 43 14.01 2.20 -1.64
CA GLU A 43 14.49 0.83 -1.90
C GLU A 43 14.63 0.00 -0.62
N LYS A 44 15.08 0.64 0.47
CA LYS A 44 15.21 0.02 1.79
C LYS A 44 13.89 -0.58 2.30
N ILE A 45 12.75 0.03 2.01
CA ILE A 45 11.44 -0.50 2.41
C ILE A 45 11.06 -1.66 1.48
N SER A 46 11.19 -1.49 0.16
CA SER A 46 10.88 -2.58 -0.79
C SER A 46 11.76 -3.81 -0.60
N SER A 47 12.99 -3.67 -0.10
CA SER A 47 13.85 -4.82 0.25
C SER A 47 13.49 -5.46 1.59
N PHE A 48 12.77 -4.74 2.47
CA PHE A 48 12.37 -5.24 3.77
C PHE A 48 11.05 -6.02 3.70
N VAL A 49 10.17 -5.67 2.77
CA VAL A 49 8.89 -6.37 2.55
C VAL A 49 9.03 -7.41 1.46
N ARG A 50 8.21 -8.46 1.52
CA ARG A 50 8.14 -9.51 0.50
C ARG A 50 6.70 -9.73 0.06
N GLU A 51 6.56 -10.35 -1.11
CA GLU A 51 5.28 -10.78 -1.64
C GLU A 51 4.57 -11.72 -0.65
N GLY A 52 3.26 -11.51 -0.46
CA GLY A 52 2.43 -12.25 0.50
C GLY A 52 2.50 -11.76 1.94
N TRP A 53 3.31 -10.73 2.24
CA TRP A 53 3.29 -10.11 3.56
C TRP A 53 2.08 -9.20 3.72
N THR A 54 1.67 -9.02 4.97
CA THR A 54 0.57 -8.14 5.32
C THR A 54 1.13 -6.96 6.10
N ALA A 55 0.88 -5.74 5.65
CA ALA A 55 1.34 -4.54 6.32
C ALA A 55 0.16 -3.61 6.61
N TYR A 56 0.13 -3.06 7.81
CA TYR A 56 -0.74 -1.95 8.12
C TYR A 56 -0.11 -0.68 7.56
N LEU A 57 -0.76 -0.08 6.56
CA LEU A 57 -0.25 1.11 5.89
C LEU A 57 -1.38 2.12 5.75
N GLU A 58 -1.04 3.37 6.00
CA GLU A 58 -1.92 4.50 5.73
C GLU A 58 -1.51 5.08 4.38
N LEU A 59 -2.45 5.08 3.43
CA LEU A 59 -2.22 5.59 2.10
C LEU A 59 -2.97 6.89 1.88
N GLY A 60 -2.20 7.93 1.53
CA GLY A 60 -2.72 9.18 1.02
C GLY A 60 -2.66 9.20 -0.51
N ARG A 61 -3.68 9.75 -1.15
CA ARG A 61 -3.66 10.02 -2.59
C ARG A 61 -3.40 11.50 -2.84
N LYS A 62 -2.30 11.83 -3.53
CA LYS A 62 -1.96 13.21 -3.90
C LYS A 62 -1.62 13.27 -5.39
N ASN A 63 -2.18 14.22 -6.13
CA ASN A 63 -1.92 14.36 -7.59
C ASN A 63 -2.07 13.05 -8.37
N LYS A 64 -3.14 12.28 -8.09
CA LYS A 64 -3.43 10.95 -8.68
C LYS A 64 -2.41 9.84 -8.38
N ARG A 65 -1.38 10.10 -7.57
CA ARG A 65 -0.40 9.11 -7.09
C ARG A 65 -0.67 8.74 -5.64
N TRP A 66 -0.42 7.49 -5.31
CA TRP A 66 -0.49 6.96 -3.96
C TRP A 66 0.83 7.18 -3.24
N TYR A 67 0.76 7.60 -1.98
CA TYR A 67 1.91 7.79 -1.10
C TYR A 67 1.58 7.21 0.27
N ILE A 68 2.59 6.63 0.90
CA ILE A 68 2.49 6.17 2.28
C ILE A 68 2.52 7.42 3.17
N THR A 69 1.42 7.67 3.87
CA THR A 69 1.32 8.75 4.87
C THR A 69 1.64 8.26 6.27
N GLY A 70 1.51 6.96 6.51
CA GLY A 70 1.84 6.31 7.76
C GLY A 70 2.11 4.83 7.53
N SER A 71 2.97 4.24 8.35
CA SER A 71 3.25 2.81 8.34
C SER A 71 3.13 2.27 9.74
N GLY A 72 2.30 1.24 9.91
CA GLY A 72 2.15 0.49 11.15
C GLY A 72 2.94 -0.81 11.11
N ASN A 73 2.38 -1.85 11.74
CA ASN A 73 3.02 -3.14 11.85
C ASN A 73 3.06 -3.87 10.49
N VAL A 74 4.17 -4.55 10.26
CA VAL A 74 4.35 -5.50 9.16
C VAL A 74 4.34 -6.89 9.75
N TYR A 75 3.46 -7.73 9.23
CA TYR A 75 3.32 -9.13 9.58
C TYR A 75 3.93 -9.97 8.47
N PRO A 76 5.09 -10.59 8.72
CA PRO A 76 5.61 -11.61 7.83
C PRO A 76 4.69 -12.82 7.93
N ASN A 77 4.33 -13.38 6.76
CA ASN A 77 3.66 -14.67 6.66
C ASN A 77 4.69 -15.79 6.47
#